data_AF-A0A521EVV2-F1
#
_entry.id   AF-A0A521EVV2-F1
#
_cell.length_a   1.000
_cell.length_b   1.000
_cell.length_c   1.000
_cell.angle_alpha   90.00
_cell.angle_beta   90.00
_cell.angle_gamma   90.00
#
_symmetry.space_group_name_H-M   'P 1'
#
loop_
_entity.id
_entity.type
_entity.pdbx_description
1 polymer ?
#
loop_
_entity_poly.entity_id
_entity_poly.type
_entity_poly.pdbx_seq_one_letter_code
_entity_poly.pdbx_strand_id
1 'polypeptide(L)'
;MSTFSQEYSQKHVQSLKKGKYVFIDSLKEEQDENASVPFFTAKAIIIAENHESFTGDIAVLNLSDLILKQSAYIDENGKITEAHKLYTWPRNLGSTPQWTAAKHEFLNQYILNYPIEVLSLQESNGVTWRFITPENFKKTPANIKTSPEFEEYLANQAEYFFLRRPLKDPK
;
A
#
# COMPACT_ATOMS: atom_id res chain seq x y z
N MET A 1 -23.58 23.21 31.47
CA MET A 1 -22.40 22.41 31.86
C MET A 1 -21.98 21.59 30.64
N SER A 2 -20.72 21.81 30.24
CA SER A 2 -19.83 20.96 29.45
C SER A 2 -20.28 20.47 28.08
N THR A 3 -19.91 21.26 27.08
CA THR A 3 -19.51 20.87 25.73
C THR A 3 -18.54 19.69 25.73
N PHE A 4 -18.93 18.57 25.12
CA PHE A 4 -17.98 17.60 24.56
C PHE A 4 -18.10 17.66 23.04
N SER A 5 -17.29 18.53 22.44
CA SER A 5 -16.99 18.50 21.02
C SER A 5 -16.21 17.21 20.76
N GLN A 6 -16.89 16.17 20.26
CA GLN A 6 -16.22 15.10 19.55
C GLN A 6 -15.82 15.64 18.18
N GLU A 7 -14.65 16.28 18.12
CA GLU A 7 -13.90 16.36 16.88
C GLU A 7 -13.47 14.93 16.51
N TYR A 8 -14.37 14.20 15.85
CA TYR A 8 -13.97 13.06 15.04
C TYR A 8 -13.08 13.62 13.93
N SER A 9 -11.77 13.60 14.17
CA SER A 9 -10.80 13.65 13.09
C SER A 9 -11.04 12.41 12.24
N GLN A 10 -11.92 12.51 11.24
CA GLN A 10 -11.91 11.61 10.09
C GLN A 10 -10.53 11.76 9.47
N LYS A 11 -9.58 10.93 9.91
CA LYS A 11 -8.33 10.72 9.20
C LYS A 11 -8.75 10.16 7.85
N HIS A 12 -8.84 11.03 6.85
CA HIS A 12 -9.16 10.62 5.50
C HIS A 12 -8.02 9.70 5.05
N VAL A 13 -8.24 8.39 5.12
CA VAL A 13 -7.27 7.41 4.66
C VAL A 13 -7.06 7.69 3.18
N GLN A 14 -5.81 7.97 2.81
CA GLN A 14 -5.50 8.33 1.44
C GLN A 14 -5.47 7.06 0.58
N SER A 15 -6.15 7.13 -0.57
CA SER A 15 -6.11 6.08 -1.58
C SER A 15 -4.80 6.09 -2.36
N LEU A 16 -4.45 4.93 -2.92
CA LEU A 16 -3.30 4.80 -3.79
C LEU A 16 -3.45 5.65 -5.05
N LYS A 17 -2.32 6.17 -5.54
CA LYS A 17 -2.19 6.85 -6.83
C LYS A 17 -1.22 6.06 -7.70
N LYS A 18 -1.09 6.46 -8.96
CA LYS A 18 0.00 5.96 -9.80
C LYS A 18 1.33 6.43 -9.23
N GLY A 19 2.31 5.54 -9.12
CA GLY A 19 3.62 5.86 -8.55
C GLY A 19 4.29 4.70 -7.84
N LYS A 20 5.33 5.02 -7.06
CA LYS A 20 6.12 4.05 -6.30
C LYS A 20 5.85 4.18 -4.82
N TYR A 21 5.83 3.04 -4.14
CA TYR A 21 5.49 2.96 -2.72
C TYR A 21 6.41 1.98 -2.01
N VAL A 22 6.80 2.31 -0.78
CA VAL A 22 7.27 1.33 0.21
C VAL A 22 6.47 1.57 1.48
N PHE A 23 5.74 0.55 1.92
CA PHE A 23 5.03 0.60 3.20
C PHE A 23 5.98 0.23 4.32
N ILE A 24 5.96 1.02 5.39
CA ILE A 24 6.86 0.94 6.53
C ILE A 24 6.06 0.87 7.83
N ASP A 25 6.78 0.65 8.93
CA ASP A 25 6.25 0.48 10.28
C ASP A 25 5.36 -0.77 10.41
N SER A 26 4.19 -0.66 11.04
CA SER A 26 3.26 -1.75 11.30
C SER A 26 1.94 -1.58 10.56
N LEU A 27 1.32 -2.71 10.23
CA LEU A 27 -0.06 -2.74 9.77
C LEU A 27 -1.01 -2.34 10.90
N LYS A 28 -2.00 -1.52 10.58
CA LYS A 28 -3.12 -1.18 11.46
C LYS A 28 -4.41 -1.68 10.84
N GLU A 29 -5.13 -2.50 11.58
CA GLU A 29 -6.49 -2.90 11.24
C GLU A 29 -7.43 -1.72 11.51
N GLU A 30 -8.20 -1.34 10.49
CA GLU A 30 -9.19 -0.28 10.53
C GLU A 30 -10.55 -0.87 10.12
N GLN A 31 -11.61 -0.38 10.73
CA GLN A 31 -12.99 -0.81 10.46
C GLN A 31 -13.81 0.42 10.10
N ASP A 32 -14.32 0.47 8.86
CA ASP A 32 -15.32 1.46 8.45
C ASP A 32 -16.70 0.96 8.93
N GLU A 33 -17.52 1.88 9.44
CA GLU A 33 -18.89 1.61 9.88
C GLU A 33 -19.76 1.01 8.76
N ASN A 34 -19.41 1.30 7.50
CA ASN A 34 -20.13 0.82 6.32
C ASN A 34 -19.48 -0.41 5.63
N ALA A 35 -18.30 -0.84 6.07
CA ALA A 35 -17.60 -1.98 5.46
C ALA A 35 -17.92 -3.29 6.18
N SER A 36 -18.20 -4.35 5.43
CA SER A 36 -18.45 -5.69 5.98
C SER A 36 -17.18 -6.41 6.44
N VAL A 37 -16.00 -5.85 6.15
CA VAL A 37 -14.69 -6.46 6.40
C VAL A 37 -13.69 -5.38 6.76
N PRO A 38 -12.83 -5.59 7.77
CA PRO A 38 -11.73 -4.70 8.06
C PRO A 38 -10.80 -4.50 6.85
N PHE A 39 -10.16 -3.33 6.83
CA PHE A 39 -9.07 -3.01 5.92
C PHE A 39 -7.82 -2.67 6.73
N PHE A 40 -6.68 -2.65 6.04
CA PHE A 40 -5.37 -2.45 6.65
C PHE A 40 -4.71 -1.20 6.11
N THR A 41 -4.21 -0.38 7.01
CA THR A 41 -3.40 0.79 6.69
C THR A 41 -1.98 0.65 7.20
N ALA A 42 -1.05 1.36 6.58
CA ALA A 42 0.31 1.51 7.06
C ALA A 42 0.88 2.84 6.57
N LYS A 43 1.95 3.29 7.23
CA LYS A 43 2.72 4.44 6.76
C LYS A 43 3.46 4.04 5.50
N ALA A 44 3.57 4.94 4.53
CA ALA A 44 4.24 4.70 3.27
C ALA A 44 5.18 5.85 2.92
N ILE A 45 6.32 5.52 2.34
CA ILE A 45 7.16 6.46 1.58
C ILE A 45 6.66 6.43 0.14
N ILE A 46 6.29 7.59 -0.39
CA ILE A 46 5.50 7.72 -1.61
C ILE A 46 6.27 8.56 -2.63
N ILE A 47 6.39 8.06 -3.86
CA ILE A 47 6.74 8.87 -5.04
C ILE A 47 5.58 8.76 -6.02
N ALA A 48 4.64 9.70 -5.95
CA ALA A 48 3.45 9.71 -6.78
C ALA A 48 3.69 10.47 -8.10
N GLU A 49 3.10 9.96 -9.18
CA GLU A 49 3.11 10.56 -10.51
C GLU A 49 1.83 11.38 -10.70
N ASN A 50 1.98 12.66 -11.02
CA ASN A 50 0.87 13.60 -11.28
C ASN A 50 1.08 14.26 -12.64
N HIS A 51 0.47 13.70 -13.69
CA HIS A 51 0.54 14.16 -15.10
C HIS A 51 1.97 14.45 -15.61
N GLU A 52 2.50 15.62 -15.31
CA GLU A 52 3.83 16.10 -15.76
C GLU A 52 4.83 16.27 -14.60
N SER A 53 4.45 15.90 -13.38
CA SER A 53 5.26 16.13 -12.18
C SER A 53 5.25 14.94 -11.24
N PHE A 54 6.27 14.89 -10.38
CA PHE A 54 6.35 13.91 -9.30
C PHE A 54 6.22 14.60 -7.95
N THR A 55 5.55 13.93 -7.01
CA THR A 55 5.47 14.36 -5.61
C THR A 55 6.02 13.28 -4.69
N GLY A 56 6.91 13.68 -3.79
CA GLY A 56 7.45 12.83 -2.72
C GLY A 56 6.73 13.14 -1.42
N ASP A 57 6.14 12.13 -0.79
CA ASP A 57 5.43 12.32 0.48
C ASP A 57 5.57 11.11 1.42
N ILE A 58 5.25 11.30 2.70
CA ILE A 58 5.14 10.24 3.70
C ILE A 58 3.75 10.32 4.34
N ALA A 59 2.89 9.34 4.05
CA ALA A 59 1.50 9.34 4.52
C ALA A 59 1.01 7.95 4.92
N VAL A 60 -0.14 7.89 5.60
CA VAL A 60 -0.84 6.63 5.93
C VAL A 60 -1.82 6.31 4.81
N LEU A 61 -1.65 5.13 4.19
CA LEU A 61 -2.42 4.69 3.03
C LEU A 61 -3.20 3.42 3.32
N ASN A 62 -4.26 3.16 2.56
CA ASN A 62 -4.94 1.87 2.55
C ASN A 62 -4.16 0.85 1.70
N LEU A 63 -3.57 -0.16 2.33
CA LEU A 63 -2.84 -1.22 1.62
C LEU A 63 -3.78 -2.30 1.10
N SER A 64 -5.00 -2.39 1.64
CA SER A 64 -5.98 -3.39 1.19
C SER A 64 -6.40 -3.18 -0.26
N ASP A 65 -6.24 -1.96 -0.78
CA ASP A 65 -6.44 -1.62 -2.19
C ASP A 65 -5.57 -2.50 -3.11
N LEU A 66 -4.39 -2.94 -2.66
CA LEU A 66 -3.50 -3.81 -3.44
C LEU A 66 -4.06 -5.23 -3.64
N ILE A 67 -4.99 -5.67 -2.81
CA ILE A 67 -5.49 -7.06 -2.78
C ILE A 67 -7.01 -7.15 -2.97
N LEU A 68 -7.63 -6.08 -3.44
CA LEU A 68 -9.04 -6.09 -3.82
C LEU A 68 -9.30 -7.05 -4.98
N LYS A 69 -10.57 -7.44 -5.12
CA LYS A 69 -11.02 -8.30 -6.23
C LYS A 69 -10.76 -7.65 -7.59
N GLN A 70 -10.89 -6.33 -7.66
CA GLN A 70 -10.69 -5.50 -8.84
C GLN A 70 -9.20 -5.19 -9.09
N SER A 71 -8.32 -5.44 -8.12
CA SER A 71 -6.88 -5.17 -8.27
C SER A 71 -6.19 -6.29 -9.04
N ALA A 72 -5.06 -5.95 -9.66
CA ALA A 72 -4.26 -6.87 -10.45
C ALA A 72 -2.78 -6.73 -10.09
N TYR A 73 -2.08 -7.86 -10.05
CA TYR A 73 -0.64 -7.96 -9.86
C TYR A 73 0.04 -8.44 -11.13
N ILE A 74 1.14 -7.79 -11.48
CA ILE A 74 2.01 -8.18 -12.61
C ILE A 74 3.30 -8.76 -12.05
N ASP A 75 3.61 -10.00 -12.43
CA ASP A 75 4.88 -10.64 -12.07
C ASP A 75 6.07 -10.18 -12.94
N GLU A 76 7.28 -10.64 -12.62
CA GLU A 76 8.48 -10.31 -13.39
C GLU A 76 8.48 -10.78 -14.85
N ASN A 77 7.65 -11.77 -15.17
CA ASN A 77 7.49 -12.28 -16.53
C ASN A 77 6.38 -11.53 -17.29
N GLY A 78 5.75 -10.53 -16.66
CA GLY A 78 4.63 -9.78 -17.24
C GLY A 78 3.28 -10.50 -17.14
N LYS A 79 3.18 -11.62 -16.41
CA LYS A 79 1.92 -12.32 -16.21
C LYS A 79 1.04 -11.54 -15.24
N ILE A 80 -0.21 -11.34 -15.63
CA ILE A 80 -1.22 -10.65 -14.83
C ILE A 80 -2.01 -11.68 -14.01
N THR A 81 -2.13 -11.42 -12.71
CA THR A 81 -2.93 -12.22 -11.76
C THR A 81 -3.90 -11.30 -11.02
N GLU A 82 -5.15 -11.72 -10.87
CA GLU A 82 -6.11 -11.00 -10.03
C GLU A 82 -5.59 -10.97 -8.57
N ALA A 83 -5.47 -9.78 -7.98
CA ALA A 83 -4.71 -9.62 -6.74
C ALA A 83 -5.35 -10.32 -5.54
N HIS A 84 -6.67 -10.51 -5.56
CA HIS A 84 -7.36 -11.29 -4.54
C HIS A 84 -6.95 -12.77 -4.52
N LYS A 85 -6.30 -13.28 -5.58
CA LYS A 85 -5.79 -14.66 -5.65
C LYS A 85 -4.37 -14.81 -5.09
N LEU A 86 -3.73 -13.72 -4.63
CA LEU A 86 -2.37 -13.74 -4.10
C LEU A 86 -2.27 -14.27 -2.67
N TYR A 87 -3.41 -14.45 -2.00
CA TYR A 87 -3.47 -15.02 -0.67
C TYR A 87 -4.56 -16.07 -0.62
N THR A 88 -4.34 -17.06 0.23
CA THR A 88 -5.28 -18.16 0.38
C THR A 88 -6.58 -17.67 1.02
N TRP A 89 -7.69 -17.84 0.31
CA TRP A 89 -9.01 -17.61 0.86
C TRP A 89 -9.33 -18.71 1.89
N PRO A 90 -9.83 -18.37 3.09
CA PRO A 90 -10.21 -19.38 4.05
C PRO A 90 -11.29 -20.29 3.45
N ARG A 91 -11.19 -21.59 3.72
CA ARG A 91 -12.14 -22.61 3.20
C ARG A 91 -13.59 -22.31 3.59
N ASN A 92 -13.79 -21.59 4.69
CA ASN A 92 -15.10 -21.13 5.14
C ASN A 92 -15.24 -19.62 4.86
N LEU A 93 -15.85 -19.28 3.73
CA LEU A 93 -16.08 -17.90 3.27
C LEU A 93 -16.97 -17.07 4.22
N GLY A 94 -17.62 -17.71 5.21
CA GLY A 94 -18.45 -17.04 6.21
C GLY A 94 -17.69 -16.49 7.43
N SER A 95 -16.38 -16.72 7.56
CA SER A 95 -15.61 -16.26 8.72
C SER A 95 -14.80 -15.01 8.42
N THR A 96 -15.38 -13.83 8.72
CA THR A 96 -14.68 -12.53 8.65
C THR A 96 -13.34 -12.55 9.38
N PRO A 97 -13.22 -13.10 10.61
CA PRO A 97 -11.93 -13.13 11.32
C PRO A 97 -10.83 -13.92 10.59
N GLN A 98 -11.18 -15.08 10.01
CA GLN A 98 -10.20 -15.87 9.25
C GLN A 98 -9.76 -15.14 7.98
N TRP A 99 -10.68 -14.43 7.33
CA TRP A 99 -10.36 -13.64 6.16
C TRP A 99 -9.46 -12.45 6.50
N THR A 100 -9.78 -11.71 7.56
CA THR A 100 -8.95 -10.61 8.08
C THR A 100 -7.54 -11.09 8.43
N ALA A 101 -7.42 -12.24 9.10
CA ALA A 101 -6.12 -12.82 9.44
C ALA A 101 -5.29 -13.18 8.20
N ALA A 102 -5.92 -13.77 7.16
CA ALA A 102 -5.24 -14.11 5.91
C ALA A 102 -4.74 -12.86 5.15
N LYS A 103 -5.56 -11.79 5.11
CA LYS A 103 -5.13 -10.49 4.55
C LYS A 103 -3.95 -9.93 5.33
N HIS A 104 -4.03 -9.91 6.65
CA HIS A 104 -2.96 -9.41 7.52
C HIS A 104 -1.66 -10.17 7.27
N GLU A 105 -1.70 -11.50 7.26
CA GLU A 105 -0.54 -12.35 7.01
C GLU A 105 0.09 -12.05 5.66
N PHE A 106 -0.72 -11.97 4.60
CA PHE A 106 -0.22 -11.65 3.26
C PHE A 106 0.43 -10.27 3.21
N LEU A 107 -0.26 -9.23 3.67
CA LEU A 107 0.25 -7.86 3.62
C LEU A 107 1.55 -7.73 4.43
N ASN A 108 1.63 -8.39 5.58
CA ASN A 108 2.82 -8.35 6.43
C ASN A 108 4.01 -9.10 5.82
N GLN A 109 3.77 -10.26 5.20
CA GLN A 109 4.84 -11.10 4.65
C GLN A 109 5.32 -10.65 3.26
N TYR A 110 4.43 -10.11 2.42
CA TYR A 110 4.69 -9.91 0.99
C TYR A 110 4.60 -8.45 0.54
N ILE A 111 3.99 -7.53 1.31
CA ILE A 111 3.85 -6.12 0.90
C ILE A 111 4.66 -5.17 1.79
N LEU A 112 4.60 -5.36 3.11
CA LEU A 112 5.30 -4.49 4.06
C LEU A 112 6.82 -4.57 3.86
N ASN A 113 7.48 -3.41 3.81
CA ASN A 113 8.90 -3.22 3.52
C ASN A 113 9.37 -3.66 2.12
N TYR A 114 8.46 -4.07 1.24
CA TYR A 114 8.77 -4.37 -0.16
C TYR A 114 8.41 -3.18 -1.06
N PRO A 115 9.35 -2.70 -1.90
CA PRO A 115 9.03 -1.68 -2.87
C PRO A 115 8.09 -2.18 -3.96
N ILE A 116 7.06 -1.40 -4.23
CA ILE A 116 6.09 -1.66 -5.30
C ILE A 116 5.94 -0.43 -6.20
N GLU A 117 5.35 -0.67 -7.36
CA GLU A 117 4.90 0.36 -8.29
C GLU A 117 3.44 0.10 -8.66
N VAL A 118 2.62 1.13 -8.50
CA VAL A 118 1.24 1.19 -8.99
C VAL A 118 1.27 1.80 -10.39
N LEU A 119 0.84 1.03 -11.38
CA LEU A 119 0.91 1.35 -12.80
C LEU A 119 -0.36 2.04 -13.30
N SER A 120 -1.51 1.65 -12.76
CA SER A 120 -2.81 2.21 -13.13
C SER A 120 -3.82 2.07 -11.99
N LEU A 121 -4.81 2.96 -12.01
CA LEU A 121 -6.00 2.91 -11.17
C LEU A 121 -7.16 2.42 -12.04
N GLN A 122 -8.07 1.63 -11.46
CA GLN A 122 -9.31 1.17 -12.07
C GLN A 122 -10.51 1.92 -11.49
N GLU A 123 -11.61 1.97 -12.24
CA GLU A 123 -12.82 2.76 -11.91
C GLU A 123 -13.46 2.43 -10.55
N SER A 124 -13.17 1.26 -9.97
CA SER A 124 -13.71 0.80 -8.68
C SER A 124 -12.65 0.66 -7.58
N ASN A 125 -11.69 1.60 -7.51
CA ASN A 125 -10.58 1.61 -6.55
C ASN A 125 -9.59 0.43 -6.69
N GLY A 126 -9.74 -0.41 -7.71
CA GLY A 126 -8.76 -1.44 -8.04
C GLY A 126 -7.46 -0.80 -8.53
N VAL A 127 -6.33 -1.44 -8.26
CA VAL A 127 -5.02 -0.96 -8.74
C VAL A 127 -4.28 -2.07 -9.47
N THR A 128 -3.55 -1.71 -10.51
CA THR A 128 -2.60 -2.61 -11.17
C THR A 128 -1.22 -2.31 -10.64
N TRP A 129 -0.54 -3.28 -10.05
CA TRP A 129 0.74 -3.06 -9.38
C TRP A 129 1.74 -4.20 -9.61
N ARG A 130 3.01 -3.93 -9.33
CA ARG A 130 4.12 -4.90 -9.38
C ARG A 130 5.16 -4.62 -8.32
N PHE A 131 6.01 -5.60 -8.02
CA PHE A 131 7.22 -5.36 -7.25
C PHE A 131 8.25 -4.60 -8.07
N ILE A 132 9.02 -3.75 -7.41
CA ILE A 132 10.22 -3.12 -7.96
C ILE A 132 11.39 -3.35 -7.00
N THR A 133 12.61 -3.16 -7.49
CA THR A 133 13.78 -3.30 -6.63
C THR A 133 13.96 -2.08 -5.71
N PRO A 134 14.60 -2.23 -4.55
CA PRO A 134 14.99 -1.09 -3.71
C PRO A 134 15.76 -0.01 -4.48
N GLU A 135 16.63 -0.40 -5.41
CA GLU A 135 17.41 0.53 -6.23
C GLU A 135 16.50 1.32 -7.18
N ASN A 136 15.48 0.68 -7.75
CA ASN A 136 14.52 1.36 -8.62
C ASN A 136 13.60 2.30 -7.83
N PHE A 137 13.27 1.98 -6.59
CA PHE A 137 12.54 2.86 -5.69
C PHE A 137 13.37 4.08 -5.29
N LYS A 138 14.62 3.86 -4.89
CA LYS A 138 15.55 4.92 -4.43
C LYS A 138 15.95 5.92 -5.53
N LYS A 139 15.70 5.62 -6.81
CA LYS A 139 15.85 6.56 -7.93
C LYS A 139 14.73 7.61 -7.90
N THR A 140 15.03 8.74 -7.27
CA THR A 140 14.16 9.91 -7.22
C THR A 140 14.15 10.65 -8.57
N PRO A 141 12.99 10.95 -9.15
CA PRO A 141 12.88 11.76 -10.36
C PRO A 141 13.45 13.17 -10.19
N ALA A 142 14.03 13.73 -11.26
CA ALA A 142 14.38 15.15 -11.28
C ALA A 142 13.11 16.02 -11.12
N ASN A 143 13.22 17.13 -10.38
CA ASN A 143 12.12 18.07 -10.11
C ASN A 143 10.94 17.51 -9.31
N ILE A 144 11.17 16.49 -8.47
CA ILE A 144 10.16 16.05 -7.49
C ILE A 144 9.83 17.19 -6.52
N LYS A 145 8.55 17.40 -6.24
CA LYS A 145 8.09 18.28 -5.16
C LYS A 145 7.96 17.45 -3.88
N THR A 146 8.61 17.85 -2.81
CA THR A 146 8.73 17.04 -1.59
C THR A 146 7.98 17.67 -0.43
N SER A 147 7.36 16.84 0.41
CA SER A 147 6.98 17.25 1.76
C SER A 147 8.21 17.26 2.69
N PRO A 148 8.18 18.01 3.80
CA PRO A 148 9.30 18.06 4.75
C PRO A 148 9.73 16.68 5.26
N GLU A 149 8.78 15.80 5.55
CA GLU A 149 9.05 14.43 6.00
C GLU A 149 9.74 13.60 4.90
N PHE A 150 9.41 13.86 3.63
CA PHE A 150 10.07 13.20 2.52
C PHE A 150 11.50 13.73 2.28
N GLU A 151 11.75 15.01 2.55
CA GLU A 151 13.11 15.58 2.49
C GLU A 151 14.04 14.92 3.51
N GLU A 152 13.55 14.62 4.71
CA GLU A 152 14.29 13.86 5.72
C GLU A 152 14.63 12.45 5.22
N TYR A 153 13.68 11.77 4.57
CA TYR A 153 13.95 10.49 3.91
C TYR A 153 15.04 10.61 2.83
N LEU A 154 14.98 11.65 1.98
CA LEU A 154 15.99 11.87 0.93
C LEU A 154 17.39 12.10 1.51
N ALA A 155 17.48 12.87 2.59
CA ALA A 155 18.74 13.13 3.29
C ALA A 155 19.36 11.86 3.89
N ASN A 156 18.52 10.91 4.34
CA ASN A 156 18.93 9.71 5.06
C ASN A 156 18.66 8.41 4.28
N GLN A 157 18.56 8.47 2.95
CA GLN A 157 18.12 7.35 2.12
C GLN A 157 18.96 6.07 2.30
N ALA A 158 20.23 6.20 2.68
CA ALA A 158 21.14 5.10 2.97
C ALA A 158 20.74 4.29 4.22
N GLU A 159 20.06 4.92 5.18
CA GLU A 159 19.64 4.30 6.45
C GLU A 159 18.40 3.41 6.28
N TYR A 160 17.64 3.61 5.20
CA TYR A 160 16.45 2.82 4.91
C TYR A 160 16.82 1.50 4.22
N PHE A 161 16.59 0.39 4.93
CA PHE A 161 16.70 -0.96 4.37
C PHE A 161 15.34 -1.45 3.87
N PHE A 162 15.24 -1.72 2.58
CA PHE A 162 14.03 -2.27 1.96
C PHE A 162 14.28 -3.71 1.52
N LEU A 163 13.27 -4.56 1.71
CA LEU A 163 13.35 -5.95 1.32
C LEU A 163 13.32 -6.06 -0.21
N ARG A 164 14.15 -6.95 -0.75
CA ARG A 164 14.02 -7.40 -2.15
C ARG A 164 12.91 -8.43 -2.20
N ARG A 165 12.10 -8.40 -3.27
CA ARG A 165 10.93 -9.26 -3.51
C ARG A 165 11.05 -10.64 -2.82
N PRO A 166 9.96 -11.16 -2.22
CA PRO A 166 9.94 -12.52 -1.68
C PRO A 166 10.37 -13.55 -2.73
N LEU A 167 11.32 -14.43 -2.37
CA LEU A 167 11.84 -15.50 -3.26
C LEU A 167 10.79 -16.56 -3.62
N LYS A 168 9.66 -16.58 -2.91
CA LYS A 168 8.52 -17.44 -3.19
C LYS A 168 7.37 -16.55 -3.61
N ASP A 169 6.74 -16.91 -4.72
CA ASP A 169 5.47 -16.29 -5.09
C ASP A 169 4.45 -16.51 -3.98
N PRO A 170 3.63 -15.49 -3.70
CA PRO A 170 2.49 -15.67 -2.80
C PRO A 170 1.59 -16.82 -3.27
N LYS A 171 0.97 -17.52 -2.33
CA LYS A 171 0.16 -18.73 -2.57
C LYS A 171 -1.34 -18.46 -2.62
#